data_AF-A0A371YJB8-F1
#
_entry.id   AF-A0A371YJB8-F1
#
_cell.length_a   1.000
_cell.length_b   1.000
_cell.length_c   1.000
_cell.angle_alpha   90.00
_cell.angle_beta   90.00
_cell.angle_gamma   90.00
#
_symmetry.space_group_name_H-M   'P 1'
#
loop_
_entity.id
_entity.type
_entity.pdbx_description
1 polymer ?
#
loop_
_entity_poly.entity_id
_entity_poly.type
_entity_poly.pdbx_seq_one_letter_code
_entity_poly.pdbx_strand_id
1 'polypeptide(L)'
;ALPREMNAEQRLELVEDFIQSEIGSKYPYQFAIHNPKAMDGNDQPHVHLMFNERLQDGIARDPEQYFKRYNGKNPERGGAKKDNTGKSYQERKTDIKDLRQRWADLCNSHLEKHQIDSRIDMRSYKEQGIDKEPEKKLLPSQAKNPEIREALQQSRTAHKELVGLDLGDPKKDLQDLKDSPISDKEIKQGIESFKADFDSFKQLALEQYKEQQKLEREQQKTMNFKGMSR
;
A
#
# COMPACT_ATOMS: atom_id res chain seq x y z
N ALA A 1 -5.39 5.13 -12.58
CA ALA A 1 -4.70 5.85 -11.48
C ALA A 1 -3.38 6.33 -12.03
N LEU A 2 -2.87 7.46 -11.54
CA LEU A 2 -1.59 8.03 -11.97
C LEU A 2 -0.57 7.93 -10.82
N PRO A 3 0.74 7.89 -11.10
CA PRO A 3 1.75 7.92 -10.03
C PRO A 3 1.67 9.21 -9.22
N ARG A 4 1.64 9.08 -7.89
CA ARG A 4 1.55 10.24 -6.98
C ARG A 4 2.87 10.99 -6.88
N GLU A 5 3.96 10.31 -7.18
CA GLU A 5 5.34 10.77 -7.15
C GLU A 5 5.64 11.75 -8.31
N MET A 6 4.86 11.70 -9.38
CA MET A 6 4.93 12.66 -10.48
C MET A 6 4.21 13.96 -10.13
N ASN A 7 4.69 15.09 -10.65
CA ASN A 7 3.98 16.37 -10.60
C ASN A 7 2.83 16.44 -11.63
N ALA A 8 2.11 17.56 -11.70
CA ALA A 8 0.94 17.71 -12.57
C ALA A 8 1.31 17.64 -14.06
N GLU A 9 2.40 18.29 -14.46
CA GLU A 9 2.88 18.35 -15.84
C GLU A 9 3.34 16.98 -16.34
N GLN A 10 4.09 16.24 -15.52
CA GLN A 10 4.55 14.87 -15.80
C GLN A 10 3.37 13.90 -15.94
N ARG A 11 2.35 14.06 -15.10
CA ARG A 11 1.11 13.25 -15.18
C ARG A 11 0.32 13.57 -16.44
N LEU A 12 0.27 14.83 -16.87
CA LEU A 12 -0.36 15.23 -18.11
C LEU A 12 0.37 14.61 -19.31
N GLU A 13 1.70 14.71 -19.35
CA GLU A 13 2.53 14.12 -20.41
C GLU A 13 2.30 12.60 -20.53
N LEU A 14 2.31 11.88 -19.40
CA LEU A 14 1.99 10.45 -19.36
C LEU A 14 0.60 10.13 -19.95
N VAL A 15 -0.41 10.94 -19.63
CA VAL A 15 -1.78 10.73 -20.14
C VAL A 15 -1.85 11.02 -21.63
N GLU A 16 -1.18 12.07 -22.11
CA GLU A 16 -1.11 12.41 -23.53
C GLU A 16 -0.42 11.32 -24.35
N ASP A 17 0.70 10.79 -23.88
CA ASP A 17 1.42 9.69 -24.54
C ASP A 17 0.58 8.40 -24.56
N PHE A 18 -0.15 8.10 -23.49
CA PHE A 18 -1.06 6.95 -23.46
C PHE A 18 -2.23 7.12 -24.44
N ILE A 19 -2.80 8.32 -24.51
CA ILE A 19 -3.85 8.63 -25.48
C ILE A 19 -3.30 8.49 -26.90
N GLN A 20 -2.10 9.00 -27.16
CA GLN A 20 -1.48 8.89 -28.48
C GLN A 20 -1.24 7.42 -28.87
N SER A 21 -0.82 6.55 -27.94
CA SER A 21 -0.54 5.14 -28.22
C SER A 21 -1.80 4.28 -28.37
N GLU A 22 -2.81 4.45 -27.50
CA GLU A 22 -3.99 3.58 -27.46
C GLU A 22 -5.19 4.11 -28.25
N ILE A 23 -5.32 5.44 -28.36
CA ILE A 23 -6.45 6.12 -29.00
C ILE A 23 -6.02 6.72 -30.34
N GLY A 24 -4.93 7.50 -30.33
CA GLY A 24 -4.42 8.23 -31.50
C GLY A 24 -5.52 9.00 -32.23
N SER A 25 -5.50 8.93 -33.56
CA SER A 25 -6.55 9.50 -34.42
C SER A 25 -7.71 8.53 -34.70
N LYS A 26 -7.75 7.37 -34.01
CA LYS A 26 -8.71 6.30 -34.34
C LYS A 26 -10.11 6.57 -33.80
N TYR A 27 -10.19 7.16 -32.60
CA TYR A 27 -11.45 7.37 -31.88
C TYR A 27 -11.58 8.82 -31.42
N PRO A 28 -12.81 9.38 -31.38
CA PRO A 28 -13.05 10.59 -30.61
C PRO A 28 -12.99 10.26 -29.11
N TYR A 29 -12.39 11.17 -28.33
CA TYR A 29 -12.20 11.01 -26.89
C TYR A 29 -12.29 12.34 -26.15
N GLN A 30 -12.48 12.24 -24.83
CA GLN A 30 -12.35 13.32 -23.87
C GLN A 30 -11.73 12.74 -22.61
N PHE A 31 -10.88 13.52 -21.92
CA PHE A 31 -10.32 13.10 -20.65
C PHE A 31 -10.34 14.22 -19.61
N ALA A 32 -10.29 13.82 -18.34
CA ALA A 32 -10.13 14.70 -17.19
C ALA A 32 -9.20 14.05 -16.16
N ILE A 33 -8.24 14.82 -15.65
CA ILE A 33 -7.37 14.40 -14.54
C ILE A 33 -7.93 14.98 -13.25
N HIS A 34 -8.19 14.11 -12.28
CA HIS A 34 -8.66 14.45 -10.94
C HIS A 34 -7.54 14.21 -9.94
N ASN A 35 -7.42 15.06 -8.93
CA ASN A 35 -6.45 14.88 -7.83
C ASN A 35 -7.10 15.13 -6.44
N PRO A 36 -8.10 14.34 -6.03
CA PRO A 36 -8.65 14.43 -4.67
C PRO A 36 -7.68 13.85 -3.65
N LYS A 37 -7.98 14.05 -2.36
CA LYS A 37 -7.26 13.39 -1.27
C LYS A 37 -7.76 11.95 -1.07
N ALA A 38 -6.82 11.01 -0.96
CA ALA A 38 -7.06 9.63 -0.57
C ALA A 38 -7.36 9.50 0.93
N MET A 39 -7.66 8.28 1.37
CA MET A 39 -7.96 8.00 2.77
C MET A 39 -6.78 8.29 3.73
N ASP A 40 -5.56 8.17 3.22
CA ASP A 40 -4.30 8.45 3.93
C ASP A 40 -3.96 9.96 3.96
N GLY A 41 -4.82 10.82 3.42
CA GLY A 41 -4.62 12.27 3.34
C GLY A 41 -3.69 12.72 2.21
N ASN A 42 -3.11 11.79 1.46
CA ASN A 42 -2.24 12.09 0.32
C ASN A 42 -3.04 12.29 -0.97
N ASP A 43 -2.37 12.76 -2.01
CA ASP A 43 -2.94 12.91 -3.35
C ASP A 43 -3.32 11.56 -3.97
N GLN A 44 -4.50 11.52 -4.60
CA GLN A 44 -5.02 10.36 -5.34
C GLN A 44 -5.23 10.69 -6.82
N PRO A 45 -4.17 10.99 -7.58
CA PRO A 45 -4.31 11.41 -8.96
C PRO A 45 -4.84 10.26 -9.83
N HIS A 46 -5.87 10.55 -10.63
CA HIS A 46 -6.45 9.60 -11.56
C HIS A 46 -7.03 10.30 -12.77
N VAL A 47 -7.01 9.62 -13.92
CA VAL A 47 -7.60 10.08 -15.16
C VAL A 47 -8.90 9.33 -15.44
N HIS A 48 -9.93 10.07 -15.86
CA HIS A 48 -11.07 9.54 -16.57
C HIS A 48 -10.85 9.79 -18.06
N LEU A 49 -10.73 8.73 -18.85
CA LEU A 49 -10.64 8.78 -20.31
C LEU A 49 -11.90 8.14 -20.89
N MET A 50 -12.74 8.96 -21.52
CA MET A 50 -13.96 8.54 -22.19
C MET A 50 -13.70 8.60 -23.69
N PHE A 51 -13.97 7.52 -24.41
CA PHE A 51 -13.82 7.47 -25.85
C PHE A 51 -14.93 6.63 -26.47
N ASN A 52 -15.11 6.76 -27.78
CA ASN A 52 -16.09 6.00 -28.54
C ASN A 52 -15.39 5.05 -29.51
N GLU A 53 -15.66 3.75 -29.42
CA GLU A 53 -15.10 2.71 -30.31
C GLU A 53 -15.61 2.77 -31.76
N ARG A 54 -16.24 3.89 -32.18
CA ARG A 54 -16.58 4.18 -33.56
C ARG A 54 -15.36 4.78 -34.26
N LEU A 55 -14.93 4.15 -35.34
CA LEU A 55 -13.77 4.57 -36.11
C LEU A 55 -13.99 5.93 -36.78
N GLN A 56 -12.99 6.79 -36.72
CA GLN A 56 -12.93 8.01 -37.52
C GLN A 56 -12.49 7.65 -38.95
N ASP A 57 -13.45 7.59 -39.87
CA ASP A 57 -13.24 7.22 -41.28
C ASP A 57 -13.23 8.44 -42.23
N GLY A 58 -13.23 9.66 -41.69
CA GLY A 58 -13.20 10.91 -42.45
C GLY A 58 -14.54 11.28 -43.12
N ILE A 59 -15.59 10.49 -42.94
CA ILE A 59 -16.92 10.77 -43.51
C ILE A 59 -17.71 11.64 -42.53
N ALA A 60 -18.08 12.84 -42.99
CA ALA A 60 -18.95 13.74 -42.25
C ALA A 60 -20.34 13.12 -42.05
N ARG A 61 -20.82 13.12 -40.81
CA ARG A 61 -22.14 12.61 -40.41
C ARG A 61 -22.74 13.52 -39.36
N ASP A 62 -24.04 13.77 -39.45
CA ASP A 62 -24.79 14.40 -38.36
C ASP A 62 -24.92 13.44 -37.15
N PRO A 63 -25.28 13.94 -35.95
CA PRO A 63 -25.44 13.11 -34.76
C PRO A 63 -26.45 11.97 -34.95
N GLU A 64 -27.56 12.22 -35.65
CA GLU A 64 -28.61 11.24 -35.91
C GLU A 64 -28.11 10.07 -36.77
N GLN A 65 -27.20 10.32 -37.70
CA GLN A 65 -26.59 9.33 -38.58
C GLN A 65 -25.40 8.64 -37.92
N TYR A 66 -24.54 9.36 -37.20
CA TYR A 66 -23.28 8.87 -36.67
C TYR A 66 -23.42 7.55 -35.89
N PHE A 67 -24.47 7.44 -35.09
CA PHE A 67 -24.74 6.28 -34.25
C PHE A 67 -25.62 5.19 -34.90
N LYS A 68 -26.08 5.36 -36.15
CA LYS A 68 -26.81 4.32 -36.88
C LYS A 68 -25.94 3.08 -37.13
N ARG A 69 -26.55 1.99 -37.59
CA ARG A 69 -25.81 0.78 -38.01
C ARG A 69 -24.88 1.14 -39.17
N TYR A 70 -23.67 0.60 -39.13
CA TYR A 70 -22.71 0.73 -40.23
C TYR A 70 -23.21 0.02 -41.49
N ASN A 71 -23.10 0.67 -42.64
CA ASN A 71 -23.43 0.10 -43.94
C ASN A 71 -22.15 -0.17 -44.73
N GLY A 72 -21.70 -1.43 -44.75
CA GLY A 72 -20.45 -1.79 -45.42
C GLY A 72 -20.45 -1.61 -46.94
N LYS A 73 -21.63 -1.60 -47.58
CA LYS A 73 -21.73 -1.38 -49.03
C LYS A 73 -21.69 0.10 -49.41
N ASN A 74 -22.22 0.97 -48.54
CA ASN A 74 -22.31 2.42 -48.75
C ASN A 74 -22.06 3.12 -47.39
N PRO A 75 -20.79 3.27 -46.95
CA PRO A 75 -20.43 3.79 -45.63
C PRO A 75 -20.96 5.20 -45.32
N GLU A 76 -21.17 6.01 -46.34
CA GLU A 76 -21.73 7.37 -46.30
C GLU A 76 -23.24 7.39 -46.05
N ARG A 77 -23.93 6.25 -46.22
CA ARG A 77 -25.37 6.08 -45.96
C ARG A 77 -25.66 5.36 -44.63
N GLY A 78 -24.63 5.04 -43.86
CA GLY A 78 -24.72 4.40 -42.54
C GLY A 78 -24.08 5.22 -41.44
N GLY A 79 -24.11 4.70 -40.21
CA GLY A 79 -23.33 5.26 -39.10
C GLY A 79 -21.87 4.80 -39.12
N ALA A 80 -21.03 5.38 -38.28
CA ALA A 80 -19.61 5.04 -38.21
C ALA A 80 -19.38 3.58 -37.78
N LYS A 81 -18.35 2.92 -38.30
CA LYS A 81 -18.08 1.51 -37.98
C LYS A 81 -17.59 1.35 -36.55
N LYS A 82 -18.15 0.39 -35.79
CA LYS A 82 -17.62 0.00 -34.48
C LYS A 82 -16.42 -0.93 -34.65
N ASP A 83 -15.29 -0.60 -34.04
CA ASP A 83 -14.04 -1.37 -34.16
C ASP A 83 -14.14 -2.76 -33.52
N ASN A 84 -14.86 -2.88 -32.41
CA ASN A 84 -14.94 -4.11 -31.65
C ASN A 84 -15.99 -5.13 -32.15
N THR A 85 -16.57 -4.89 -33.33
CA THR A 85 -17.60 -5.79 -33.88
C THR A 85 -16.99 -7.15 -34.21
N GLY A 86 -17.54 -8.23 -33.65
CA GLY A 86 -17.11 -9.61 -33.96
C GLY A 86 -16.04 -10.19 -33.04
N LYS A 87 -15.46 -9.41 -32.12
CA LYS A 87 -14.51 -9.94 -31.12
C LYS A 87 -15.20 -10.88 -30.13
N SER A 88 -14.63 -12.07 -29.96
CA SER A 88 -15.04 -13.06 -28.96
C SER A 88 -14.75 -12.60 -27.53
N TYR A 89 -15.32 -13.30 -26.56
CA TYR A 89 -15.06 -13.03 -25.14
C TYR A 89 -13.59 -13.24 -24.76
N GLN A 90 -12.93 -14.28 -25.28
CA GLN A 90 -11.53 -14.56 -24.95
C GLN A 90 -10.60 -13.49 -25.49
N GLU A 91 -10.81 -13.04 -26.74
CA GLU A 91 -10.05 -11.94 -27.32
C GLU A 91 -10.19 -10.66 -26.47
N ARG A 92 -11.41 -10.30 -26.08
CA ARG A 92 -11.63 -9.11 -25.22
C ARG A 92 -10.94 -9.24 -23.87
N LYS A 93 -10.91 -10.45 -23.29
CA LYS A 93 -10.24 -10.70 -22.01
C LYS A 93 -8.73 -10.54 -22.14
N THR A 94 -8.14 -11.02 -23.22
CA THR A 94 -6.72 -10.85 -23.53
C THR A 94 -6.39 -9.39 -23.80
N ASP A 95 -7.17 -8.70 -24.64
CA ASP A 95 -7.00 -7.27 -24.96
C ASP A 95 -6.94 -6.40 -23.68
N ILE A 96 -7.81 -6.68 -22.69
CA ILE A 96 -7.82 -5.95 -21.41
C ILE A 96 -6.54 -6.20 -20.60
N LYS A 97 -6.02 -7.43 -20.59
CA LYS A 97 -4.76 -7.74 -19.90
C LYS A 97 -3.58 -7.04 -20.58
N ASP A 98 -3.53 -7.10 -21.90
CA ASP A 98 -2.45 -6.48 -22.67
C ASP A 98 -2.49 -4.95 -22.54
N LEU A 99 -3.69 -4.34 -22.54
CA LEU A 99 -3.87 -2.91 -22.28
C LEU A 99 -3.34 -2.51 -20.90
N ARG A 100 -3.61 -3.33 -19.87
CA ARG A 100 -3.08 -3.08 -18.53
C ARG A 100 -1.57 -3.18 -18.47
N GLN A 101 -0.98 -4.14 -19.20
CA GLN A 101 0.47 -4.29 -19.30
C GLN A 101 1.08 -3.06 -19.97
N ARG A 102 0.57 -2.64 -21.14
CA ARG A 102 1.05 -1.43 -21.82
C ARG A 102 0.93 -0.17 -20.97
N TRP A 103 -0.15 -0.03 -20.20
CA TRP A 103 -0.28 1.06 -19.23
C TRP A 103 0.81 1.03 -18.17
N ALA A 104 1.15 -0.16 -17.63
CA ALA A 104 2.21 -0.29 -16.63
C ALA A 104 3.59 0.01 -17.21
N ASP A 105 3.88 -0.51 -18.40
CA ASP A 105 5.15 -0.29 -19.11
C ASP A 105 5.35 1.21 -19.38
N LEU A 106 4.32 1.90 -19.87
CA LEU A 106 4.37 3.34 -20.10
C LEU A 106 4.54 4.12 -18.80
N CYS A 107 3.76 3.80 -17.75
CA CYS A 107 3.95 4.42 -16.44
C CYS A 107 5.40 4.28 -15.94
N ASN A 108 5.96 3.07 -16.04
CA ASN A 108 7.32 2.78 -15.59
C ASN A 108 8.37 3.52 -16.42
N SER A 109 8.17 3.65 -17.73
CA SER A 109 9.04 4.45 -18.60
C SER A 109 9.04 5.93 -18.20
N HIS A 110 7.87 6.51 -17.88
CA HIS A 110 7.81 7.89 -17.38
C HIS A 110 8.41 8.03 -15.98
N LEU A 111 8.21 7.06 -15.08
CA LEU A 111 8.84 7.05 -13.76
C LEU A 111 10.37 7.07 -13.89
N GLU A 112 10.92 6.24 -14.78
CA GLU A 112 12.35 6.20 -15.09
C GLU A 112 12.85 7.51 -15.74
N LYS A 113 12.13 8.03 -16.74
CA LYS A 113 12.43 9.31 -17.40
C LYS A 113 12.57 10.47 -16.41
N HIS A 114 11.77 10.46 -15.35
CA HIS A 114 11.80 11.48 -14.30
C HIS A 114 12.65 11.09 -13.09
N GLN A 115 13.45 10.02 -13.18
CA GLN A 115 14.36 9.55 -12.12
C GLN A 115 13.63 9.27 -10.80
N ILE A 116 12.42 8.71 -10.89
CA ILE A 116 11.61 8.27 -9.75
C ILE A 116 11.81 6.75 -9.61
N ASP A 117 12.18 6.28 -8.43
CA ASP A 117 12.50 4.85 -8.20
C ASP A 117 11.27 3.94 -8.11
N SER A 118 10.08 4.49 -7.83
CA SER A 118 8.83 3.72 -7.77
C SER A 118 8.55 2.98 -9.08
N ARG A 119 7.98 1.77 -9.00
CA ARG A 119 7.57 0.96 -10.16
C ARG A 119 6.18 0.35 -9.95
N ILE A 120 5.47 0.14 -11.04
CA ILE A 120 4.16 -0.50 -11.10
C ILE A 120 4.33 -1.91 -11.66
N ASP A 121 3.67 -2.88 -11.03
CA ASP A 121 3.55 -4.25 -11.53
C ASP A 121 2.07 -4.66 -11.53
N MET A 122 1.57 -5.10 -12.68
CA MET A 122 0.16 -5.49 -12.88
C MET A 122 -0.12 -6.96 -12.58
N ARG A 123 0.92 -7.75 -12.36
CA ARG A 123 0.79 -9.14 -11.92
C ARG A 123 0.18 -9.18 -10.53
N SER A 124 -0.55 -10.24 -10.22
CA SER A 124 -1.03 -10.45 -8.85
C SER A 124 0.14 -10.65 -7.87
N TYR A 125 -0.07 -10.40 -6.58
CA TYR A 125 0.94 -10.67 -5.55
C TYR A 125 1.49 -12.10 -5.64
N LYS A 126 0.61 -13.08 -5.89
CA LYS A 126 1.00 -14.48 -6.11
C LYS A 126 1.95 -14.65 -7.30
N GLU A 127 1.66 -14.02 -8.44
CA GLU A 127 2.52 -14.08 -9.64
C GLU A 127 3.85 -13.33 -9.46
N GLN A 128 3.90 -12.37 -8.54
CA GLN A 128 5.13 -11.69 -8.12
C GLN A 128 5.93 -12.48 -7.07
N GLY A 129 5.38 -13.58 -6.54
CA GLY A 129 5.98 -14.35 -5.44
C GLY A 129 5.85 -13.68 -4.06
N ILE A 130 4.92 -12.73 -3.93
CA ILE A 130 4.65 -12.03 -2.67
C ILE A 130 3.56 -12.79 -1.90
N ASP A 131 3.91 -13.31 -0.72
CA ASP A 131 2.99 -13.99 0.21
C ASP A 131 2.12 -12.97 0.95
N LYS A 132 1.20 -12.34 0.21
CA LYS A 132 0.27 -11.32 0.72
C LYS A 132 -1.11 -11.51 0.13
N GLU A 133 -2.10 -11.62 1.01
CA GLU A 133 -3.49 -11.64 0.60
C GLU A 133 -3.94 -10.26 0.10
N PRO A 134 -4.66 -10.19 -1.05
CA PRO A 134 -5.19 -8.94 -1.55
C PRO A 134 -6.25 -8.37 -0.60
N GLU A 135 -6.20 -7.05 -0.40
CA GLU A 135 -7.17 -6.34 0.43
C GLU A 135 -8.59 -6.49 -0.15
N LYS A 136 -9.58 -6.73 0.72
CA LYS A 136 -10.98 -6.82 0.28
C LYS A 136 -11.46 -5.48 -0.29
N LYS A 137 -12.21 -5.54 -1.39
CA LYS A 137 -12.79 -4.34 -2.00
C LYS A 137 -13.72 -3.64 -1.02
N LEU A 138 -13.41 -2.40 -0.70
CA LEU A 138 -14.26 -1.52 0.09
C LEU A 138 -15.38 -0.94 -0.78
N LEU A 139 -16.64 -1.17 -0.40
CA LEU A 139 -17.80 -0.60 -1.09
C LEU A 139 -18.01 0.88 -0.71
N PRO A 140 -18.66 1.70 -1.56
CA PRO A 140 -18.91 3.10 -1.25
C PRO A 140 -19.66 3.34 0.06
N SER A 141 -20.58 2.46 0.44
CA SER A 141 -21.29 2.52 1.73
C SER A 141 -20.36 2.26 2.92
N GLN A 142 -19.46 1.29 2.79
CA GLN A 142 -18.47 0.95 3.82
C GLN A 142 -17.42 2.06 3.96
N ALA A 143 -17.00 2.67 2.85
CA ALA A 143 -16.05 3.79 2.86
C ALA A 143 -16.58 5.04 3.58
N LYS A 144 -17.91 5.17 3.73
CA LYS A 144 -18.56 6.25 4.50
C LYS A 144 -18.71 5.93 5.98
N ASN A 145 -18.52 4.68 6.40
CA ASN A 145 -18.61 4.30 7.82
C ASN A 145 -17.29 4.68 8.52
N PRO A 146 -17.32 5.57 9.55
CA PRO A 146 -16.13 6.00 10.27
C PRO A 146 -15.36 4.85 10.93
N GLU A 147 -16.04 3.88 11.53
CA GLU A 147 -15.41 2.75 12.24
C GLU A 147 -14.63 1.85 11.28
N ILE A 148 -15.22 1.52 10.13
CA ILE A 148 -14.56 0.72 9.09
C ILE A 148 -13.33 1.45 8.56
N ARG A 149 -13.46 2.77 8.36
CA ARG A 149 -12.38 3.61 7.87
C ARG A 149 -11.21 3.67 8.86
N GLU A 150 -11.50 3.86 10.14
CA GLU A 150 -10.50 3.92 11.19
C GLU A 150 -9.78 2.57 11.33
N ALA A 151 -10.52 1.46 11.43
CA ALA A 151 -9.94 0.12 11.50
C ALA A 151 -9.03 -0.20 10.31
N LEU A 152 -9.45 0.20 9.10
CA LEU A 152 -8.64 0.00 7.90
C LEU A 152 -7.37 0.86 7.89
N GLN A 153 -7.47 2.10 8.36
CA GLN A 153 -6.32 2.99 8.45
C GLN A 153 -5.31 2.48 9.48
N GLN A 154 -5.77 2.04 10.64
CA GLN A 154 -4.91 1.39 11.66
C GLN A 154 -4.23 0.14 11.10
N SER A 155 -4.98 -0.74 10.41
CA SER A 155 -4.41 -1.94 9.79
C SER A 155 -3.34 -1.61 8.74
N ARG A 156 -3.55 -0.59 7.91
CA ARG A 156 -2.57 -0.15 6.91
C ARG A 156 -1.32 0.47 7.55
N THR A 157 -1.48 1.28 8.59
CA THR A 157 -0.35 1.87 9.33
C THR A 157 0.48 0.78 9.99
N ALA A 158 -0.15 -0.15 10.71
CA ALA A 158 0.53 -1.28 11.34
C ALA A 158 1.29 -2.13 10.31
N HIS A 159 0.69 -2.40 9.15
CA HIS A 159 1.38 -3.13 8.09
C HIS A 159 2.59 -2.37 7.52
N LYS A 160 2.49 -1.04 7.35
CA LYS A 160 3.60 -0.21 6.89
C LYS A 160 4.76 -0.21 7.89
N GLU A 161 4.45 -0.13 9.19
CA GLU A 161 5.44 -0.23 10.26
C GLU A 161 6.11 -1.61 10.27
N LEU A 162 5.33 -2.69 10.15
CA LEU A 162 5.87 -4.06 10.06
C LEU A 162 6.82 -4.25 8.88
N VAL A 163 6.50 -3.70 7.70
CA VAL A 163 7.39 -3.80 6.52
C VAL A 163 8.68 -3.00 6.70
N GLY A 164 8.67 -1.93 7.51
CA GLY A 164 9.85 -1.14 7.81
C GLY A 164 10.76 -1.73 8.89
N LEU A 165 10.29 -2.72 9.64
CA LEU A 165 11.09 -3.43 10.65
C LEU A 165 11.77 -4.62 9.99
N ASP A 166 13.11 -4.65 10.03
CA ASP A 166 13.86 -5.86 9.70
C ASP A 166 13.73 -6.85 10.86
N LEU A 167 12.68 -7.67 10.79
CA LEU A 167 12.39 -8.72 11.77
C LEU A 167 13.08 -10.05 11.42
N GLY A 168 14.00 -10.07 10.45
CA GLY A 168 14.60 -11.31 9.97
C GLY A 168 13.57 -12.26 9.33
N ASP A 169 13.75 -13.57 9.53
CA ASP A 169 12.80 -14.58 9.11
C ASP A 169 12.21 -15.27 10.35
N PRO A 170 11.04 -14.81 10.83
CA PRO A 170 10.42 -15.38 12.03
C PRO A 170 10.11 -16.88 11.92
N LYS A 171 9.94 -17.41 10.70
CA LYS A 171 9.73 -18.87 10.52
C LYS A 171 11.04 -19.60 10.74
N LYS A 172 12.14 -19.08 10.23
CA LYS A 172 13.48 -19.60 10.48
C LYS A 172 13.83 -19.46 11.96
N ASP A 173 13.60 -18.32 12.58
CA ASP A 173 13.87 -18.11 14.00
C ASP A 173 13.05 -19.09 14.88
N LEU A 174 11.77 -19.30 14.53
CA LEU A 174 10.92 -20.29 15.21
C LEU A 174 11.43 -21.72 15.01
N GLN A 175 11.96 -22.03 13.83
CA GLN A 175 12.53 -23.32 13.49
C GLN A 175 13.84 -23.55 14.27
N ASP A 176 14.75 -22.58 14.26
CA ASP A 176 15.99 -22.58 15.03
C ASP A 176 15.71 -22.72 16.54
N LEU A 177 14.62 -22.11 17.04
CA LEU A 177 14.18 -22.27 18.43
C LEU A 177 13.68 -23.69 18.74
N LYS A 178 12.97 -24.32 17.80
CA LYS A 178 12.49 -25.71 17.93
C LYS A 178 13.62 -26.73 17.81
N ASP A 179 14.59 -26.44 16.96
CA ASP A 179 15.77 -27.28 16.72
C ASP A 179 16.87 -27.01 17.76
N SER A 180 16.64 -26.08 18.68
CA SER A 180 17.53 -25.78 19.80
C SER A 180 17.76 -27.05 20.64
N PRO A 181 19.02 -27.40 20.96
CA PRO A 181 19.36 -28.58 21.74
C PRO A 181 18.96 -28.46 23.22
N ILE A 182 18.45 -27.29 23.63
CA ILE A 182 18.05 -27.00 25.01
C ILE A 182 16.78 -27.81 25.32
N SER A 183 16.90 -28.73 26.28
CA SER A 183 15.78 -29.52 26.76
C SER A 183 14.81 -28.69 27.60
N ASP A 184 13.53 -29.08 27.63
CA ASP A 184 12.51 -28.50 28.54
C ASP A 184 12.96 -28.47 30.01
N LYS A 185 13.84 -29.41 30.39
CA LYS A 185 14.42 -29.50 31.73
C LYS A 185 15.43 -28.38 31.99
N GLU A 186 16.31 -28.09 31.03
CA GLU A 186 17.26 -26.99 31.11
C GLU A 186 16.55 -25.63 31.12
N ILE A 187 15.46 -25.48 30.35
CA ILE A 187 14.62 -24.26 30.39
C ILE A 187 14.02 -24.06 31.78
N LYS A 188 13.44 -25.11 32.37
CA LYS A 188 12.86 -25.03 33.73
C LYS A 188 13.91 -24.71 34.78
N GLN A 189 15.08 -25.36 34.71
CA GLN A 189 16.19 -25.08 35.62
C GLN A 189 16.71 -23.65 35.47
N GLY A 190 16.79 -23.14 34.24
CA GLY A 190 17.13 -21.74 33.97
C GLY A 190 16.15 -20.76 34.62
N ILE A 191 14.84 -20.99 34.44
CA ILE A 191 13.77 -20.17 35.04
C ILE A 191 13.83 -20.22 36.57
N GLU A 192 14.04 -21.39 37.16
CA GLU A 192 14.15 -21.55 38.61
C GLU A 192 15.39 -20.86 39.17
N SER A 193 16.55 -20.99 38.52
CA SER A 193 17.77 -20.28 38.95
C SER A 193 17.60 -18.77 38.86
N PHE A 194 17.02 -18.26 37.78
CA PHE A 194 16.77 -16.82 37.62
C PHE A 194 15.81 -16.28 38.68
N LYS A 195 14.75 -17.03 39.02
CA LYS A 195 13.84 -16.65 40.11
C LYS A 195 14.55 -16.60 41.46
N ALA A 196 15.38 -17.60 41.75
CA ALA A 196 16.15 -17.64 42.98
C ALA A 196 17.12 -16.44 43.09
N ASP A 197 17.87 -16.17 42.02
CA ASP A 197 18.80 -15.03 41.95
C ASP A 197 18.07 -13.69 42.11
N PHE A 198 16.89 -13.56 41.49
CA PHE A 198 16.08 -12.35 41.59
C PHE A 198 15.51 -12.14 43.00
N ASP A 199 15.10 -13.21 43.68
CA ASP A 199 14.61 -13.13 45.06
C ASP A 199 15.76 -12.83 46.04
N SER A 200 16.95 -13.41 45.82
CA SER A 200 18.16 -13.04 46.56
C SER A 200 18.54 -11.57 46.36
N PHE A 201 18.46 -11.07 45.13
CA PHE A 201 18.68 -9.66 44.82
C PHE A 201 17.69 -8.74 45.57
N LYS A 202 16.39 -9.09 45.58
CA LYS A 202 15.39 -8.34 46.36
C LYS A 202 15.70 -8.30 47.84
N GLN A 203 16.12 -9.42 48.44
CA GLN A 203 16.45 -9.47 49.86
C GLN A 203 17.65 -8.58 50.19
N LEU A 204 18.72 -8.67 49.38
CA LEU A 204 19.89 -7.82 49.55
C LEU A 204 19.54 -6.34 49.43
N ALA A 205 18.74 -5.96 48.41
CA ALA A 205 18.29 -4.59 48.23
C ALA A 205 17.45 -4.10 49.42
N LEU A 206 16.59 -4.95 49.98
CA LEU A 206 15.77 -4.62 51.16
C LEU A 206 16.64 -4.44 52.41
N GLU A 207 17.68 -5.24 52.57
CA GLU A 207 18.60 -5.17 53.71
C GLU A 207 19.47 -3.91 53.65
N GLN A 208 20.03 -3.59 52.47
CA GLN A 208 20.75 -2.34 52.22
C GLN A 208 19.87 -1.12 52.51
N TYR A 209 18.60 -1.16 52.10
CA TYR A 209 17.65 -0.09 52.37
C TYR A 209 17.39 0.09 53.88
N LYS A 210 17.26 -1.01 54.63
CA LYS A 210 17.09 -0.95 56.09
C LYS A 210 18.34 -0.41 56.79
N GLU A 211 19.53 -0.80 56.35
CA GLU A 211 20.79 -0.27 56.89
C GLU A 211 20.93 1.23 56.62
N GLN A 212 20.61 1.69 55.41
CA GLN A 212 20.58 3.12 55.08
C GLN A 212 19.63 3.89 56.01
N GLN A 213 18.40 3.41 56.19
CA GLN A 213 17.46 4.06 57.12
C GLN A 213 17.97 4.10 58.57
N LYS A 214 18.67 3.06 59.01
CA LYS A 214 19.25 3.02 60.36
C LYS A 214 20.37 4.05 60.50
N LEU A 215 21.26 4.12 59.51
CA LEU A 215 22.35 5.09 59.46
C LEU A 215 21.80 6.53 59.45
N GLU A 216 20.77 6.80 58.64
CA GLU A 216 20.11 8.11 58.59
C GLU A 216 19.48 8.50 59.93
N ARG A 217 18.83 7.56 60.62
CA ARG A 217 18.27 7.80 61.97
C ARG A 217 19.37 8.06 63.00
N GLU A 218 20.51 7.38 62.92
CA GLU A 218 21.66 7.60 63.81
C GLU A 218 22.35 8.95 63.52
N GLN A 219 22.45 9.33 62.25
CA GLN A 219 22.92 10.66 61.84
C GLN A 219 21.98 11.77 62.32
N GLN A 220 20.66 11.59 62.23
CA GLN A 220 19.70 12.56 62.77
C GLN A 220 19.79 12.70 64.30
N LYS A 221 19.99 11.59 65.03
CA LYS A 221 20.17 11.63 66.49
C LYS A 221 21.46 12.36 66.90
N THR A 222 22.55 12.14 66.19
CA THR A 222 23.83 12.81 66.46
C THR A 222 23.82 14.29 66.08
N MET A 223 23.10 14.68 65.01
CA MET A 223 22.87 16.07 64.64
C MET A 223 21.98 16.82 65.65
N ASN A 224 20.92 16.19 66.17
CA ASN A 224 20.09 16.79 67.22
C ASN A 224 20.83 16.97 68.56
N PHE A 225 21.79 16.10 68.88
CA PHE A 225 22.60 16.21 70.11
C PHE A 225 23.61 17.37 70.05
N LYS A 226 24.14 17.69 68.86
CA LYS A 226 25.06 18.84 68.65
C LYS A 226 24.38 20.21 68.69
N GLY A 227 23.06 20.27 68.53
CA GLY A 227 22.26 21.51 68.65
C GLY A 227 21.90 21.93 70.09
N MET A 228 22.28 21.13 71.10
CA MET A 228 21.98 21.39 72.53
C MET A 228 23.21 21.85 73.35
N SER A 229 24.29 22.25 72.70
CA SER A 229 25.39 22.97 73.35
C SER A 229 25.10 24.48 73.33
N ARG A 230 25.03 25.05 74.54
CA ARG A 230 24.80 26.46 74.92
C ARG A 230 25.29 27.52 73.94
#